data_AF-A0A1N7FS04-F1
#
_entry.id   AF-A0A1N7FS04-F1
#
_cell.length_a   1.000
_cell.length_b   1.000
_cell.length_c   1.000
_cell.angle_alpha   90.00
_cell.angle_beta   90.00
_cell.angle_gamma   90.00
#
_symmetry.space_group_name_H-M   'P 1'
#
loop_
_entity.id
_entity.type
_entity.pdbx_description
1 polymer ?
#
loop_
_entity_poly.entity_id
_entity_poly.type
_entity_poly.pdbx_seq_one_letter_code
_entity_poly.pdbx_strand_id
1 'polypeptide(L)'
;MFRSSLRATALAAVAAAGVVASPAVAQAQPPEPMSAAARWSLVAGMGHFVYDEPGTAGHRIWFGVQAVTATDGSTHGHFLYRHELPDGSLVGQGRADVTCLKVTGNVAVFTAIVPEGQGTVKNHGYYVKIIDGGSGPDQIVDAQAQNGTERPPTHCLDPETDLPPGNPQRPRYPILIGGYAVHGAE
;
A
#
# COMPACT_ATOMS: atom_id res chain seq x y z
N MET A 1 -42.21 -5.43 -52.97
CA MET A 1 -41.95 -5.40 -54.42
C MET A 1 -41.92 -3.94 -54.88
N PHE A 2 -41.11 -3.66 -55.90
CA PHE A 2 -40.86 -2.37 -56.57
C PHE A 2 -39.97 -1.38 -55.79
N ARG A 3 -38.97 -0.73 -56.39
CA ARG A 3 -38.17 -0.93 -57.63
C ARG A 3 -37.03 0.09 -57.49
N SER A 4 -35.80 -0.32 -57.81
CA SER A 4 -34.65 0.56 -57.99
C SER A 4 -34.88 1.59 -59.10
N SER A 5 -34.29 2.79 -58.99
CA SER A 5 -33.23 3.27 -59.92
C SER A 5 -32.91 4.77 -59.75
N LEU A 6 -31.62 5.07 -59.87
CA LEU A 6 -30.95 6.36 -59.84
C LEU A 6 -31.37 7.32 -60.96
N ARG A 7 -31.14 8.62 -60.76
CA ARG A 7 -30.44 9.49 -61.73
C ARG A 7 -29.80 10.70 -61.05
N ALA A 8 -28.58 10.99 -61.47
CA ALA A 8 -27.66 11.99 -60.95
C ALA A 8 -27.92 13.40 -61.50
N THR A 9 -27.50 14.42 -60.74
CA THR A 9 -27.02 15.70 -61.27
C THR A 9 -26.01 16.31 -60.28
N ALA A 10 -24.79 16.55 -60.79
CA ALA A 10 -23.71 17.28 -60.14
C ALA A 10 -23.92 18.81 -60.25
N LEU A 11 -23.19 19.56 -59.42
CA LEU A 11 -22.89 21.03 -59.39
C LEU A 11 -23.16 21.56 -57.98
N ALA A 12 -22.31 22.35 -57.32
CA ALA A 12 -21.00 22.90 -57.62
C ALA A 12 -20.33 23.20 -56.27
N ALA A 13 -19.00 23.10 -56.20
CA ALA A 13 -18.24 23.48 -55.02
C ALA A 13 -18.26 25.02 -54.87
N VAL A 14 -18.70 25.51 -53.71
CA VAL A 14 -18.44 26.87 -53.26
C VAL A 14 -17.51 26.77 -52.05
N ALA A 15 -16.26 27.16 -52.26
CA ALA A 15 -15.28 27.31 -51.18
C ALA A 15 -15.66 28.54 -50.35
N ALA A 16 -16.19 28.31 -49.15
CA ALA A 16 -16.28 29.35 -48.13
C ALA A 16 -15.07 29.22 -47.20
N ALA A 17 -14.15 30.18 -47.30
CA ALA A 17 -13.06 30.36 -46.36
C ALA A 17 -13.64 30.76 -45.00
N GLY A 18 -13.85 29.77 -44.13
CA GLY A 18 -14.17 29.98 -42.72
C GLY A 18 -12.88 30.16 -41.94
N VAL A 19 -12.66 31.37 -41.42
CA VAL A 19 -11.61 31.65 -40.44
C VAL A 19 -11.95 30.87 -39.18
N VAL A 20 -11.25 29.77 -38.93
CA VAL A 20 -11.35 29.04 -37.67
C VAL A 20 -10.59 29.86 -36.63
N ALA A 21 -11.32 30.65 -35.85
CA ALA A 21 -10.82 31.12 -34.57
C ALA A 21 -10.73 29.89 -33.65
N SER A 22 -9.56 29.28 -33.60
CA SER A 22 -9.26 28.23 -32.62
C SER A 22 -9.49 28.81 -31.21
N PRO A 23 -10.24 28.12 -30.34
CA PRO A 23 -10.29 28.51 -28.94
C PRO A 23 -8.85 28.46 -28.42
N ALA A 24 -8.44 29.53 -27.74
CA ALA A 24 -7.20 29.55 -26.99
C ALA A 24 -7.27 28.40 -25.97
N VAL A 25 -6.69 27.26 -26.35
CA VAL A 25 -6.28 26.25 -25.39
C VAL A 25 -5.28 26.98 -24.52
N ALA A 26 -5.68 27.32 -23.30
CA ALA A 26 -4.74 27.63 -22.23
C ALA A 26 -3.73 26.48 -22.27
N GLN A 27 -2.53 26.76 -22.75
CA GLN A 27 -1.44 25.79 -22.74
C GLN A 27 -1.17 25.54 -21.26
N ALA A 28 -1.80 24.50 -20.70
CA ALA A 28 -1.29 23.86 -19.51
C ALA A 28 0.16 23.54 -19.88
N GLN A 29 1.08 24.27 -19.26
CA GLN A 29 2.49 23.94 -19.35
C GLN A 29 2.56 22.43 -19.09
N PRO A 30 3.18 21.65 -19.99
CA PRO A 30 3.53 20.29 -19.66
C PRO A 30 4.21 20.38 -18.29
N PRO A 31 3.80 19.61 -17.27
CA PRO A 31 4.57 19.57 -16.04
C PRO A 31 6.00 19.32 -16.49
N GLU A 32 6.90 20.23 -16.11
CA GLU A 32 8.32 20.03 -16.34
C GLU A 32 8.60 18.58 -15.93
N PRO A 33 9.30 17.78 -16.76
CA PRO A 33 9.75 16.50 -16.28
C PRO A 33 10.54 16.81 -15.01
N MET A 34 9.97 16.47 -13.85
CA MET A 34 10.66 16.52 -12.58
C MET A 34 11.82 15.53 -12.72
N SER A 35 12.92 16.02 -13.29
CA SER A 35 14.22 15.40 -13.23
C SER A 35 14.76 15.68 -11.83
N ALA A 36 14.09 15.11 -10.85
CA ALA A 36 14.66 14.76 -9.58
C ALA A 36 14.45 13.25 -9.49
N ALA A 37 15.53 12.48 -9.57
CA ALA A 37 15.54 11.14 -9.01
C ALA A 37 15.25 11.29 -7.51
N ALA A 38 13.97 11.41 -7.16
CA ALA A 38 13.53 11.54 -5.79
C ALA A 38 13.65 10.14 -5.20
N ARG A 39 14.75 9.93 -4.47
CA ARG A 39 15.12 8.66 -3.84
C ARG A 39 14.21 8.44 -2.64
N TRP A 40 13.03 7.90 -2.89
CA TRP A 40 12.07 7.57 -1.84
C TRP A 40 12.16 6.08 -1.53
N SER A 41 12.08 5.74 -0.25
CA SER A 41 11.75 4.36 0.12
C SER A 41 10.23 4.22 0.14
N LEU A 42 9.71 3.14 -0.43
CA LEU A 42 8.27 2.87 -0.56
C LEU A 42 7.99 1.43 -0.13
N VAL A 43 6.88 1.24 0.58
CA VAL A 43 6.17 -0.03 0.64
C VAL A 43 4.70 0.20 0.33
N ALA A 44 4.15 -0.54 -0.63
CA ALA A 44 2.74 -0.48 -0.97
C ALA A 44 2.21 -1.84 -1.38
N GLY A 45 1.06 -2.24 -0.85
CA GLY A 45 0.41 -3.48 -1.21
C GLY A 45 -0.72 -3.86 -0.26
N MET A 46 -1.48 -4.87 -0.66
CA MET A 46 -2.52 -5.48 0.15
C MET A 46 -2.40 -6.99 0.06
N GLY A 47 -2.84 -7.67 1.10
CA GLY A 47 -2.91 -9.11 1.12
C GLY A 47 -3.50 -9.63 2.40
N HIS A 48 -3.36 -10.93 2.59
CA HIS A 48 -3.73 -11.56 3.84
C HIS A 48 -2.83 -12.74 4.13
N PHE A 49 -2.78 -13.15 5.39
CA PHE A 49 -2.16 -14.40 5.79
C PHE A 49 -3.02 -15.10 6.83
N VAL A 50 -2.69 -16.35 7.13
CA VAL A 50 -3.41 -17.18 8.08
C VAL A 50 -2.40 -17.70 9.10
N TYR A 51 -2.65 -17.44 10.37
CA TYR A 51 -1.84 -17.97 11.46
C TYR A 51 -2.00 -19.50 11.53
N ASP A 52 -0.92 -20.19 11.89
CA ASP A 52 -0.89 -21.64 12.06
C ASP A 52 -0.39 -22.07 13.45
N GLU A 53 -0.11 -21.13 14.36
CA GLU A 53 0.37 -21.43 15.70
C GLU A 53 -0.76 -21.80 16.68
N PRO A 54 -0.44 -22.55 17.76
CA PRO A 54 -1.40 -22.84 18.82
C PRO A 54 -2.03 -21.57 19.41
N GLY A 55 -3.36 -21.54 19.50
CA GLY A 55 -4.13 -20.41 20.06
C GLY A 55 -4.57 -19.37 19.03
N THR A 56 -3.95 -19.33 17.85
CA THR A 56 -4.30 -18.44 16.73
C THR A 56 -4.52 -19.19 15.41
N ALA A 57 -4.33 -20.51 15.38
CA ALA A 57 -4.47 -21.31 14.17
C ALA A 57 -5.80 -21.06 13.43
N GLY A 58 -5.71 -20.75 12.15
CA GLY A 58 -6.84 -20.44 11.28
C GLY A 58 -7.35 -19.01 11.36
N HIS A 59 -6.83 -18.18 12.28
CA HIS A 59 -7.12 -16.75 12.30
C HIS A 59 -6.55 -16.11 11.04
N ARG A 60 -7.38 -15.33 10.35
CA ARG A 60 -7.01 -14.66 9.10
C ARG A 60 -6.78 -13.18 9.34
N ILE A 61 -5.63 -12.69 8.91
CA ILE A 61 -5.28 -11.27 8.98
C ILE A 61 -5.24 -10.72 7.57
N TRP A 62 -6.20 -9.86 7.25
CA TRP A 62 -6.17 -9.00 6.08
C TRP A 62 -5.44 -7.72 6.42
N PHE A 63 -4.57 -7.26 5.52
CA PHE A 63 -3.80 -6.05 5.75
C PHE A 63 -3.47 -5.33 4.46
N GLY A 64 -3.16 -4.04 4.59
CA GLY A 64 -2.70 -3.19 3.52
C GLY A 64 -1.74 -2.15 4.05
N VAL A 65 -0.74 -1.78 3.26
CA VAL A 65 0.17 -0.70 3.61
C VAL A 65 0.34 0.22 2.41
N GLN A 66 0.47 1.50 2.71
CA GLN A 66 1.00 2.49 1.78
C GLN A 66 1.83 3.47 2.61
N ALA A 67 3.15 3.40 2.49
CA ALA A 67 4.05 4.24 3.24
C ALA A 67 5.28 4.62 2.42
N VAL A 68 5.75 5.85 2.65
CA VAL A 68 6.95 6.41 2.05
C VAL A 68 7.87 6.99 3.12
N THR A 69 9.17 6.85 2.92
CA THR A 69 10.18 7.64 3.63
C THR A 69 10.76 8.64 2.62
N ALA A 70 10.53 9.92 2.90
CA ALA A 70 11.04 11.02 2.11
C ALA A 70 12.56 11.20 2.35
N THR A 71 13.20 11.96 1.46
CA THR A 71 14.66 12.21 1.50
C THR A 71 15.12 12.97 2.74
N ASP A 72 14.22 13.69 3.40
CA ASP A 72 14.48 14.37 4.67
C ASP A 72 14.41 13.42 5.89
N GLY A 73 14.14 12.14 5.66
CA GLY A 73 13.97 11.11 6.69
C GLY A 73 12.57 11.05 7.29
N SER A 74 11.64 11.93 6.88
CA SER A 74 10.27 11.87 7.36
C SER A 74 9.53 10.68 6.76
N THR A 75 8.78 9.95 7.59
CA THR A 75 7.94 8.82 7.17
C THR A 75 6.49 9.24 7.19
N HIS A 76 5.76 8.92 6.12
CA HIS A 76 4.32 9.16 6.01
C HIS A 76 3.66 7.93 5.44
N GLY A 77 2.55 7.50 6.03
CA GLY A 77 1.84 6.35 5.52
C GLY A 77 0.81 5.79 6.47
N HIS A 78 0.15 4.73 6.02
CA HIS A 78 -0.86 4.04 6.80
C HIS A 78 -0.81 2.55 6.59
N PHE A 79 -1.18 1.85 7.66
CA PHE A 79 -1.34 0.42 7.73
C PHE A 79 -2.80 0.12 8.07
N LEU A 80 -3.48 -0.60 7.20
CA LEU A 80 -4.84 -1.09 7.40
C LEU A 80 -4.77 -2.53 7.87
N TYR A 81 -5.63 -2.90 8.81
CA TYR A 81 -5.70 -4.27 9.32
C TYR A 81 -7.15 -4.69 9.54
N ARG A 82 -7.38 -6.00 9.40
CA ARG A 82 -8.63 -6.67 9.76
C ARG A 82 -8.32 -8.10 10.18
N HIS A 83 -8.76 -8.46 11.38
CA HIS A 83 -8.55 -9.77 12.00
C HIS A 83 -9.86 -10.54 12.07
N GLU A 84 -9.91 -11.67 11.38
CA GLU A 84 -11.03 -12.62 11.37
C GLU A 84 -10.65 -13.91 12.11
N LEU A 85 -11.59 -14.44 12.89
CA LEU A 85 -11.54 -15.81 13.41
C LEU A 85 -11.73 -16.85 12.29
N PRO A 86 -11.47 -18.15 12.53
CA PRO A 86 -11.60 -19.19 11.51
C PRO A 86 -13.02 -19.33 10.94
N ASP A 87 -14.04 -18.96 11.71
CA ASP A 87 -15.45 -18.95 11.30
C ASP A 87 -15.86 -17.67 10.52
N GLY A 88 -14.92 -16.73 10.31
CA GLY A 88 -15.13 -15.45 9.66
C GLY A 88 -15.60 -14.32 10.60
N SER A 89 -15.78 -14.59 11.90
CA SER A 89 -16.17 -13.58 12.88
C SER A 89 -15.07 -12.53 13.02
N LEU A 90 -15.46 -11.25 13.04
CA LEU A 90 -14.52 -10.13 13.15
C LEU A 90 -14.07 -9.93 14.60
N VAL A 91 -12.76 -10.00 14.84
CA VAL A 91 -12.14 -9.64 16.14
C VAL A 91 -11.87 -8.14 16.21
N GLY A 92 -11.38 -7.57 15.11
CA GLY A 92 -11.07 -6.15 15.04
C GLY A 92 -10.59 -5.73 13.65
N GLN A 93 -10.72 -4.44 13.36
CA GLN A 93 -10.20 -3.83 12.15
C GLN A 93 -9.92 -2.35 12.39
N GLY A 94 -9.05 -1.75 11.60
CA GLY A 94 -8.75 -0.35 11.74
C GLY A 94 -7.59 0.11 10.87
N ARG A 95 -7.05 1.26 11.28
CA ARG A 95 -5.91 1.92 10.66
C ARG A 95 -4.90 2.28 11.75
N ALA A 96 -3.63 2.09 11.43
CA ALA A 96 -2.49 2.62 12.16
C ALA A 96 -1.70 3.56 11.24
N ASP A 97 -1.09 4.60 11.82
CA ASP A 97 -0.22 5.50 11.08
C ASP A 97 1.20 4.93 11.10
N VAL A 98 1.85 4.88 9.94
CA VAL A 98 3.22 4.38 9.83
C VAL A 98 4.17 5.45 10.31
N THR A 99 4.87 5.18 11.41
CA THR A 99 5.77 6.13 12.08
C THR A 99 7.23 5.97 11.68
N CYS A 100 7.60 4.81 11.15
CA CYS A 100 8.92 4.55 10.59
C CYS A 100 8.84 3.52 9.47
N LEU A 101 9.59 3.73 8.39
CA LEU A 101 9.79 2.78 7.30
C LEU A 101 11.28 2.71 6.94
N LYS A 102 11.82 1.49 6.93
CA LYS A 102 13.16 1.17 6.45
C LYS A 102 13.06 0.10 5.36
N VAL A 103 13.65 0.38 4.20
CA VAL A 103 13.73 -0.57 3.10
C VAL A 103 15.18 -0.97 2.86
N THR A 104 15.44 -2.28 2.80
CA THR A 104 16.76 -2.85 2.47
C THR A 104 16.58 -3.93 1.42
N GLY A 105 17.03 -3.70 0.19
CA GLY A 105 16.79 -4.64 -0.91
C GLY A 105 15.28 -4.85 -1.14
N ASN A 106 14.84 -6.11 -1.09
CA ASN A 106 13.44 -6.52 -1.24
C ASN A 106 12.67 -6.58 0.10
N VAL A 107 13.24 -6.02 1.18
CA VAL A 107 12.66 -6.10 2.53
C VAL A 107 12.24 -4.71 3.00
N ALA A 108 10.97 -4.58 3.40
CA ALA A 108 10.44 -3.42 4.10
C ALA A 108 10.17 -3.76 5.57
N VAL A 109 10.78 -3.03 6.49
CA VAL A 109 10.47 -3.06 7.93
C VAL A 109 9.80 -1.74 8.30
N PHE A 110 8.65 -1.81 8.95
CA PHE A 110 7.94 -0.62 9.39
C PHE A 110 7.27 -0.80 10.75
N THR A 111 7.11 0.32 11.44
CA THR A 111 6.33 0.43 12.67
C THR A 111 5.08 1.25 12.37
N ALA A 112 3.91 0.75 12.78
CA ALA A 112 2.64 1.46 12.62
C ALA A 112 1.90 1.52 13.96
N ILE A 113 1.49 2.72 14.37
CA ILE A 113 0.86 2.95 15.67
C ILE A 113 -0.61 3.36 15.47
N VAL A 114 -1.51 2.70 16.20
CA VAL A 114 -2.92 3.11 16.23
C VAL A 114 -3.01 4.46 16.96
N PRO A 115 -3.58 5.51 16.34
CA PRO A 115 -3.67 6.81 16.98
C PRO A 115 -4.42 6.74 18.31
N GLU A 116 -3.99 7.54 19.28
CA GLU A 116 -4.62 7.58 20.60
C GLU A 116 -6.12 7.94 20.48
N GLY A 117 -6.97 7.19 21.19
CA GLY A 117 -8.42 7.33 21.10
C GLY A 117 -9.07 6.66 19.88
N GLN A 118 -8.28 6.02 19.01
CA GLN A 118 -8.80 5.15 17.95
C GLN A 118 -8.65 3.67 18.34
N GLY A 119 -9.63 2.84 17.98
CA GLY A 119 -9.64 1.40 18.29
C GLY A 119 -10.16 1.05 19.69
N THR A 120 -10.14 -0.24 20.02
CA THR A 120 -10.65 -0.81 21.28
C THR A 120 -9.55 -1.13 22.30
N VAL A 121 -8.29 -0.99 21.90
CA VAL A 121 -7.11 -1.35 22.70
C VAL A 121 -6.18 -0.17 22.84
N LYS A 122 -5.65 0.02 24.05
CA LYS A 122 -4.75 1.14 24.37
C LYS A 122 -3.34 0.82 23.90
N ASN A 123 -2.59 1.83 23.45
CA ASN A 123 -1.16 1.70 23.13
C ASN A 123 -0.88 0.53 22.16
N HIS A 124 -1.62 0.49 21.05
CA HIS A 124 -1.47 -0.55 20.04
C HIS A 124 -0.44 -0.14 18.99
N GLY A 125 0.64 -0.92 18.88
CA GLY A 125 1.64 -0.83 17.82
C GLY A 125 1.77 -2.14 17.04
N TYR A 126 1.95 -2.02 15.74
CA TYR A 126 2.30 -3.09 14.81
C TYR A 126 3.76 -2.94 14.39
N TYR A 127 4.52 -4.01 14.49
CA TYR A 127 5.89 -4.12 13.98
C TYR A 127 5.87 -5.15 12.87
N VAL A 128 6.11 -4.71 11.64
CA VAL A 128 5.86 -5.51 10.45
C VAL A 128 7.08 -5.54 9.56
N LYS A 129 7.38 -6.73 9.07
CA LYS A 129 8.39 -6.98 8.04
C LYS A 129 7.70 -7.62 6.84
N ILE A 130 7.82 -6.99 5.69
CA ILE A 130 7.37 -7.52 4.40
C ILE A 130 8.60 -7.83 3.55
N ILE A 131 8.61 -9.02 2.96
CA ILE A 131 9.66 -9.49 2.08
C ILE A 131 9.01 -9.75 0.72
N ASP A 132 9.38 -8.96 -0.29
CA ASP A 132 8.95 -9.17 -1.67
C ASP A 132 9.55 -10.49 -2.18
N GLY A 133 8.67 -11.40 -2.59
CA GLY A 133 9.01 -12.76 -3.01
C GLY A 133 9.55 -12.86 -4.44
N GLY A 134 9.51 -11.78 -5.21
CA GLY A 134 9.87 -11.75 -6.62
C GLY A 134 8.98 -12.68 -7.45
N SER A 135 9.49 -13.88 -7.76
CA SER A 135 8.71 -14.92 -8.45
C SER A 135 7.94 -15.84 -7.51
N GLY A 136 8.22 -15.80 -6.21
CA GLY A 136 7.50 -16.52 -5.16
C GLY A 136 6.45 -15.65 -4.46
N PRO A 137 5.69 -16.21 -3.50
CA PRO A 137 4.80 -15.40 -2.68
C PRO A 137 5.60 -14.45 -1.78
N ASP A 138 5.10 -13.23 -1.62
CA ASP A 138 5.60 -12.30 -0.60
C ASP A 138 5.46 -12.93 0.79
N GLN A 139 6.29 -12.50 1.73
CA GLN A 139 6.24 -12.98 3.11
C GLN A 139 6.00 -11.83 4.09
N ILE A 140 5.34 -12.15 5.20
CA ILE A 140 5.16 -11.24 6.34
C ILE A 140 5.68 -11.87 7.62
N VAL A 141 6.31 -11.03 8.44
CA VAL A 141 6.50 -11.28 9.88
C VAL A 141 5.84 -10.14 10.61
N ASP A 142 5.01 -10.46 11.60
CA ASP A 142 4.35 -9.46 12.42
C ASP A 142 4.58 -9.70 13.92
N ALA A 143 4.57 -8.60 14.65
CA ALA A 143 4.45 -8.58 16.08
C ALA A 143 3.62 -7.37 16.50
N GLN A 144 2.96 -7.49 17.64
CA GLN A 144 2.04 -6.47 18.13
C GLN A 144 2.34 -6.17 19.60
N ALA A 145 2.36 -4.88 19.93
CA ALA A 145 2.26 -4.41 21.30
C ALA A 145 0.84 -3.88 21.51
N GLN A 146 0.16 -4.28 22.59
CA GLN A 146 -1.18 -3.82 22.90
C GLN A 146 -1.41 -3.77 24.42
N ASN A 147 -2.33 -2.91 24.87
CA ASN A 147 -2.80 -2.79 26.25
C ASN A 147 -1.71 -2.51 27.30
N GLY A 148 -0.57 -1.94 26.89
CA GLY A 148 0.47 -1.46 27.81
C GLY A 148 0.13 -0.11 28.44
N THR A 149 0.79 0.24 29.55
CA THR A 149 0.77 1.60 30.11
C THR A 149 1.70 2.55 29.34
N GLU A 150 2.76 2.00 28.75
CA GLU A 150 3.77 2.70 27.98
C GLU A 150 3.34 2.88 26.52
N ARG A 151 3.70 4.02 25.93
CA ARG A 151 3.48 4.28 24.50
C ARG A 151 4.40 3.38 23.67
N PRO A 152 3.92 2.75 22.58
CA PRO A 152 4.78 1.96 21.71
C PRO A 152 5.91 2.79 21.11
N PRO A 153 7.10 2.20 20.89
CA PRO A 153 8.18 2.86 20.16
C PRO A 153 7.74 3.32 18.77
N THR A 154 8.22 4.48 18.32
CA THR A 154 7.89 5.04 17.00
C THR A 154 8.97 4.80 15.94
N HIS A 155 10.16 4.32 16.34
CA HIS A 155 11.23 3.93 15.42
C HIS A 155 10.99 2.53 14.84
N CYS A 156 11.70 2.20 13.77
CA CYS A 156 11.59 0.90 13.10
C CYS A 156 12.12 -0.21 14.01
N LEU A 157 11.31 -1.23 14.23
CA LEU A 157 11.68 -2.45 14.95
C LEU A 157 11.46 -3.65 14.02
N ASP A 158 12.52 -4.42 13.78
CA ASP A 158 12.40 -5.70 13.08
C ASP A 158 11.82 -6.75 14.03
N PRO A 159 10.61 -7.29 13.76
CA PRO A 159 9.97 -8.28 14.62
C PRO A 159 10.75 -9.60 14.77
N GLU A 160 11.73 -9.87 13.90
CA GLU A 160 12.60 -11.04 14.02
C GLU A 160 13.82 -10.82 14.92
N THR A 161 14.30 -9.58 15.08
CA THR A 161 15.61 -9.32 15.73
C THR A 161 15.58 -8.32 16.87
N ASP A 162 14.64 -7.38 16.89
CA ASP A 162 14.71 -6.20 17.77
C ASP A 162 13.74 -6.30 18.97
N LEU A 163 12.88 -7.32 19.01
CA LEU A 163 11.96 -7.55 20.13
C LEU A 163 12.68 -8.16 21.34
N PRO A 164 12.17 -7.96 22.58
CA PRO A 164 12.82 -8.41 23.79
C PRO A 164 13.24 -9.89 23.75
N PRO A 165 14.43 -10.24 24.26
CA PRO A 165 14.90 -11.62 24.37
C PRO A 165 13.91 -12.50 25.14
N GLY A 166 13.69 -13.73 24.68
CA GLY A 166 12.77 -14.70 25.31
C GLY A 166 11.43 -14.87 24.60
N ASN A 167 11.15 -14.06 23.58
CA ASN A 167 10.06 -14.35 22.65
C ASN A 167 10.48 -15.48 21.69
N PRO A 168 9.60 -16.46 21.40
CA PRO A 168 9.86 -17.45 20.38
C PRO A 168 10.12 -16.76 19.03
N GLN A 169 10.99 -17.36 18.22
CA GLN A 169 11.26 -16.88 16.87
C GLN A 169 9.93 -16.71 16.12
N ARG A 170 9.72 -15.51 15.57
CA ARG A 170 8.46 -15.20 14.89
C ARG A 170 8.42 -15.93 13.55
N PRO A 171 7.37 -16.73 13.28
CA PRO A 171 7.23 -17.41 12.01
C PRO A 171 7.05 -16.40 10.87
N ARG A 172 7.48 -16.80 9.68
CA ARG A 172 7.20 -16.06 8.45
C ARG A 172 5.98 -16.67 7.79
N TYR A 173 5.00 -15.84 7.46
CA TYR A 173 3.79 -16.26 6.77
C TYR A 173 3.85 -15.92 5.29
N PRO A 174 3.41 -16.82 4.39
CA PRO A 174 3.15 -16.45 3.01
C PRO A 174 1.97 -15.49 2.96
N ILE A 175 2.14 -14.38 2.22
CA ILE A 175 1.07 -13.45 1.93
C ILE A 175 0.27 -14.02 0.76
N LEU A 176 -0.98 -14.34 1.03
CA LEU A 176 -1.97 -14.78 0.07
C LEU A 176 -2.59 -13.55 -0.59
N ILE A 177 -2.63 -13.54 -1.93
CA ILE A 177 -2.97 -12.34 -2.73
C ILE A 177 -2.00 -11.21 -2.37
N GLY A 178 -0.72 -11.37 -2.76
CA GLY A 178 0.35 -10.39 -2.55
C GLY A 178 0.49 -9.40 -3.72
N GLY A 179 1.73 -9.02 -4.04
CA GLY A 179 2.07 -8.03 -5.07
C GLY A 179 2.60 -6.73 -4.46
N TYR A 180 3.35 -6.84 -3.37
CA TYR A 180 3.90 -5.67 -2.69
C TYR A 180 5.00 -5.03 -3.52
N ALA A 181 4.87 -3.73 -3.75
CA ALA A 181 5.95 -2.91 -4.29
C ALA A 181 6.85 -2.47 -3.13
N VAL A 182 8.08 -2.99 -3.08
CA VAL A 182 9.12 -2.59 -2.13
C VAL A 182 10.26 -1.95 -2.89
N HIS A 183 10.48 -0.65 -2.65
CA HIS A 183 11.54 0.11 -3.31
C HIS A 183 12.36 0.87 -2.28
N GLY A 184 13.68 0.73 -2.35
CA GLY A 184 14.61 1.50 -1.54
C GLY A 184 15.09 2.76 -2.26
N ALA A 185 15.43 3.78 -1.48
CA ALA A 185 16.21 4.91 -1.98
C ALA A 185 17.63 4.44 -2.36
N GLU A 186 17.92 4.31 -3.67
CA GLU A 186 19.29 4.08 -4.21
C GLU A 186 20.06 5.38 -4.36
#